data_AF-A0A965D7C5-F1
#
_entry.id   AF-A0A965D7C5-F1
#
_cell.length_a   1.000
_cell.length_b   1.000
_cell.length_c   1.000
_cell.angle_alpha   90.00
_cell.angle_beta   90.00
_cell.angle_gamma   90.00
#
_symmetry.space_group_name_H-M   'P 1'
#
loop_
_entity.id
_entity.type
_entity.pdbx_description
1 polymer ?
#
loop_
_entity_poly.entity_id
_entity_poly.type
_entity_poly.pdbx_seq_one_letter_code
_entity_poly.pdbx_strand_id
1 'polypeptide(L)'
;MADTINTLFHFSFAVDDLAQARKFYGEILGCPEGRDMPGRADFNFFGHHIVAHLSPKDVYGEEGGKVARGVTPIHHFGAVVPLEQFRKIEKAMVDAGVDFLEKPEI
;
A
#
# COMPACT_ATOMS: atom_id res chain seq x y z
N MET A 1 -33.64 2.83 -4.77
CA MET A 1 -32.30 2.52 -4.21
C MET A 1 -31.34 3.38 -4.97
N ALA A 2 -30.65 4.32 -4.32
CA ALA A 2 -29.65 5.13 -5.02
C ALA A 2 -28.55 4.17 -5.49
N ASP A 3 -28.28 4.15 -6.79
CA ASP A 3 -27.07 3.50 -7.31
C ASP A 3 -25.90 4.08 -6.54
N THR A 4 -25.34 3.28 -5.65
CA THR A 4 -24.18 3.69 -4.88
C THR A 4 -23.04 3.66 -5.89
N ILE A 5 -22.66 4.83 -6.41
CA ILE A 5 -21.51 4.93 -7.31
C ILE A 5 -20.31 4.45 -6.51
N ASN A 6 -19.82 3.25 -6.85
CA ASN A 6 -18.57 2.75 -6.33
C ASN A 6 -17.44 3.43 -7.12
N THR A 7 -17.07 4.64 -6.70
CA THR A 7 -16.00 5.40 -7.35
C THR A 7 -14.67 4.74 -7.02
N LEU A 8 -14.15 3.96 -7.96
CA LEU A 8 -12.82 3.39 -7.88
C LEU A 8 -11.78 4.45 -8.26
N PHE A 9 -10.65 4.46 -7.56
CA PHE A 9 -9.53 5.33 -7.90
C PHE A 9 -8.41 4.56 -8.61
N HIS A 10 -7.61 5.32 -9.34
CA HIS A 10 -6.30 4.91 -9.82
C HIS A 10 -5.24 5.76 -9.13
N PHE A 11 -4.19 5.14 -8.59
CA PHE A 11 -3.13 5.85 -7.90
C PHE A 11 -1.75 5.30 -8.28
N SER A 12 -0.89 6.18 -8.78
CA SER A 12 0.48 5.83 -9.17
C SER A 12 1.47 6.50 -8.24
N PHE A 13 2.47 5.75 -7.79
CA PHE A 13 3.46 6.21 -6.82
C PHE A 13 4.85 5.66 -7.13
N ALA A 14 5.88 6.39 -6.69
CA ALA A 14 7.27 5.98 -6.84
C ALA A 14 7.67 4.97 -5.75
N VAL A 15 8.48 3.99 -6.14
CA VAL A 15 9.19 3.08 -5.24
C VAL A 15 10.67 3.03 -5.62
N ASP A 16 11.51 2.70 -4.65
CA ASP A 16 12.95 2.45 -4.85
C ASP A 16 13.26 0.97 -5.13
N ASP A 17 12.35 0.06 -4.75
CA ASP A 17 12.48 -1.38 -4.94
C ASP A 17 11.14 -2.05 -5.28
N LEU A 18 11.01 -2.56 -6.51
CA LEU A 18 9.82 -3.27 -6.96
C LEU A 18 9.64 -4.65 -6.33
N ALA A 19 10.71 -5.34 -5.95
CA ALA A 19 10.60 -6.63 -5.29
C ALA A 19 10.02 -6.46 -3.88
N GLN A 20 10.45 -5.42 -3.16
CA GLN A 20 9.84 -5.06 -1.87
C GLN A 20 8.37 -4.65 -2.03
N ALA A 21 8.05 -3.85 -3.07
CA ALA A 21 6.66 -3.49 -3.37
C ALA A 21 5.79 -4.73 -3.65
N ARG A 22 6.26 -5.68 -4.47
CA ARG A 22 5.54 -6.93 -4.78
C ARG A 22 5.32 -7.79 -3.54
N LYS A 23 6.36 -7.95 -2.71
CA LYS A 23 6.22 -8.67 -1.44
C LYS A 23 5.18 -8.00 -0.54
N PHE A 24 5.22 -6.68 -0.40
CA PHE A 24 4.30 -5.97 0.47
C PHE A 24 2.86 -5.99 -0.04
N TYR A 25 2.61 -5.49 -1.26
CA TYR A 25 1.26 -5.39 -1.80
C TYR A 25 0.71 -6.76 -2.22
N GLY A 26 1.52 -7.58 -2.89
CA GLY A 26 1.11 -8.90 -3.40
C GLY A 26 0.97 -9.95 -2.31
N GLU A 27 2.00 -10.14 -1.49
CA GLU A 27 2.06 -11.26 -0.55
C GLU A 27 1.51 -10.89 0.84
N ILE A 28 1.93 -9.76 1.42
CA ILE A 28 1.53 -9.36 2.78
C ILE A 28 0.10 -8.82 2.79
N LEU A 29 -0.23 -7.88 1.91
CA LEU A 29 -1.58 -7.33 1.81
C LEU A 29 -2.55 -8.21 1.01
N GLY A 30 -2.05 -9.19 0.27
CA GLY A 30 -2.87 -10.07 -0.55
C GLY A 30 -3.56 -9.36 -1.72
N CYS A 31 -2.98 -8.26 -2.23
CA CYS A 31 -3.50 -7.50 -3.37
C CYS A 31 -2.90 -8.09 -4.67
N PRO A 32 -3.69 -8.80 -5.49
CA PRO A 32 -3.15 -9.48 -6.67
C PRO A 32 -2.45 -8.52 -7.62
N GLU A 33 -1.25 -8.90 -8.09
CA GLU A 33 -0.55 -8.20 -9.16
C GLU A 33 -1.30 -8.43 -10.49
N GLY A 34 -1.40 -7.38 -11.30
CA GLY A 34 -1.97 -7.45 -12.64
C GLY A 34 -0.89 -7.72 -13.70
N ARG A 35 -0.54 -6.72 -14.50
CA ARG A 35 0.38 -6.88 -15.63
C ARG A 35 1.83 -6.63 -15.21
N ASP A 36 2.66 -7.66 -15.30
CA ASP A 36 4.10 -7.49 -15.16
C ASP A 36 4.66 -6.66 -16.33
N MET A 37 5.30 -5.54 -16.01
CA MET A 37 5.96 -4.66 -16.97
C MET A 37 7.30 -4.19 -16.43
N PRO A 38 8.34 -4.07 -17.29
CA PRO A 38 9.64 -3.56 -16.84
C PRO A 38 9.49 -2.19 -16.17
N GLY A 39 9.99 -2.07 -14.93
CA GLY A 39 10.00 -0.80 -14.19
C GLY A 39 8.69 -0.41 -13.51
N ARG A 40 7.65 -1.25 -13.50
CA ARG A 40 6.44 -1.02 -12.70
C ARG A 40 5.68 -2.29 -12.33
N ALA A 41 4.83 -2.22 -11.31
CA ALA A 41 3.88 -3.27 -10.95
C ALA A 41 2.51 -2.66 -10.61
N ASP A 42 1.43 -3.18 -11.19
CA ASP A 42 0.06 -2.81 -10.84
C ASP A 42 -0.59 -3.84 -9.91
N PHE A 43 -1.41 -3.36 -8.97
CA PHE A 43 -2.09 -4.19 -7.98
C PHE A 43 -3.59 -3.88 -7.91
N ASN A 44 -4.39 -4.91 -7.71
CA ASN A 44 -5.77 -4.77 -7.25
C ASN A 44 -5.78 -4.53 -5.74
N PHE A 45 -5.78 -3.27 -5.35
CA PHE A 45 -5.76 -2.77 -3.99
C PHE A 45 -7.18 -2.63 -3.45
N PHE A 46 -7.74 -3.75 -2.95
CA PHE A 46 -9.09 -3.80 -2.37
C PHE A 46 -10.20 -3.29 -3.32
N GLY A 47 -10.06 -3.57 -4.62
CA GLY A 47 -10.96 -3.10 -5.68
C GLY A 47 -10.46 -1.86 -6.41
N HIS A 48 -9.46 -1.16 -5.88
CA HIS A 48 -8.82 -0.01 -6.53
C HIS A 48 -7.60 -0.43 -7.34
N HIS A 49 -7.17 0.41 -8.29
CA HIS A 49 -6.01 0.12 -9.12
C HIS A 49 -4.84 1.00 -8.71
N ILE A 50 -3.80 0.41 -8.12
CA ILE A 50 -2.58 1.16 -7.79
C ILE A 50 -1.39 0.69 -8.63
N VAL A 51 -0.45 1.57 -8.89
CA VAL A 51 0.75 1.27 -9.69
C VAL A 51 2.01 1.78 -9.00
N ALA A 52 2.89 0.86 -8.66
CA ALA A 52 4.23 1.16 -8.18
C ALA A 52 5.17 1.35 -9.38
N HIS A 53 5.80 2.51 -9.49
CA HIS A 53 6.81 2.82 -10.49
C HIS A 53 8.20 2.81 -9.88
N LEU A 54 9.15 2.08 -10.48
CA LEU A 54 10.55 2.12 -10.04
C LEU A 54 11.16 3.48 -10.40
N SER A 55 11.16 4.41 -9.44
CA SER A 55 11.82 5.70 -9.54
C SER A 55 12.42 6.10 -8.19
N PRO A 56 13.61 5.58 -7.84
CA PRO A 56 14.25 5.86 -6.55
C PRO A 56 14.49 7.35 -6.28
N LYS A 57 14.56 8.19 -7.32
CA LYS A 57 14.77 9.64 -7.20
C LYS A 57 13.50 10.41 -6.84
N ASP A 58 12.33 9.82 -7.07
CA ASP A 58 11.03 10.46 -6.87
C ASP A 58 10.30 9.93 -5.62
N VAL A 59 10.94 9.03 -4.86
CA VAL A 59 10.42 8.56 -3.57
C VAL A 59 10.41 9.72 -2.58
N TYR A 60 9.24 10.01 -2.00
CA TYR A 60 9.03 11.14 -1.10
C TYR A 60 9.29 10.75 0.37
N GLY A 61 10.13 11.51 1.08
CA GLY A 61 10.53 11.31 2.48
C GLY A 61 12.01 11.71 2.68
N GLU A 62 12.42 12.20 3.86
CA GLU A 62 13.82 12.62 4.13
C GLU A 62 14.83 11.53 3.77
N GLU A 63 16.10 11.88 3.47
CA GLU A 63 17.22 10.98 3.10
C GLU A 63 17.14 9.56 3.72
N GLY A 64 16.42 8.64 3.06
CA GLY A 64 16.17 7.28 3.55
C GLY A 64 14.77 6.96 4.11
N GLY A 65 13.75 7.78 3.84
CA GLY A 65 12.32 7.45 4.05
C GLY A 65 11.84 7.39 5.51
N LYS A 66 12.64 7.85 6.48
CA LYS A 66 12.29 7.71 7.90
C LYS A 66 11.44 8.90 8.38
N VAL A 67 10.13 8.72 8.33
CA VAL A 67 9.20 9.52 9.14
C VAL A 67 9.50 9.22 10.61
N ALA A 68 9.56 10.24 11.47
CA ALA A 68 9.74 10.02 12.90
C ALA A 68 8.62 9.11 13.46
N ARG A 69 8.98 8.15 14.33
CA ARG A 69 7.97 7.29 14.99
C ARG A 69 6.96 8.15 15.75
N GLY A 70 5.67 7.80 15.65
CA GLY A 70 4.58 8.56 16.26
C GLY A 70 4.22 9.86 15.55
N VAL A 71 4.77 10.10 14.35
CA VAL A 71 4.32 11.17 13.45
C VAL A 71 3.67 10.52 12.25
N THR A 72 2.38 10.76 12.07
CA THR A 72 1.68 10.34 10.85
C THR A 72 2.21 11.15 9.66
N PRO A 73 2.78 10.52 8.62
CA PRO A 73 3.26 11.27 7.45
C PRO A 73 2.10 11.95 6.75
N ILE A 74 2.24 13.21 6.35
CA ILE A 74 1.20 13.93 5.60
C ILE A 74 0.91 13.22 4.26
N HIS A 75 1.97 12.70 3.61
CA HIS A 75 1.88 12.00 2.34
C HIS A 75 1.64 10.51 2.58
N HIS A 76 0.38 10.13 2.83
CA HIS A 76 -0.06 8.76 2.95
C HIS A 76 -1.30 8.50 2.09
N PHE A 77 -1.54 7.24 1.79
CA PHE A 77 -2.78 6.77 1.18
C PHE A 77 -3.14 5.41 1.79
N GLY A 78 -4.42 5.04 1.69
CA GLY A 78 -4.92 3.78 2.21
C GLY A 78 -6.29 3.45 1.64
N ALA A 79 -6.81 2.29 2.00
CA ALA A 79 -8.17 1.89 1.70
C ALA A 79 -9.00 1.82 2.98
N VAL A 80 -10.25 2.29 2.90
CA VAL A 80 -11.24 2.03 3.94
C VAL A 80 -11.82 0.65 3.67
N VAL A 81 -11.67 -0.27 4.63
CA VAL A 81 -12.10 -1.67 4.49
C VAL A 81 -13.01 -2.08 5.65
N PRO A 82 -13.88 -3.09 5.49
CA PRO A 82 -14.63 -3.65 6.60
C PRO A 82 -13.72 -4.15 7.74
N LEU A 83 -14.20 -4.09 8.98
CA LEU A 83 -13.42 -4.47 10.17
C LEU A 83 -12.84 -5.91 10.09
N GLU A 84 -13.57 -6.85 9.50
CA GLU A 84 -13.06 -8.21 9.29
C GLU A 84 -11.85 -8.24 8.36
N GLN A 85 -11.88 -7.46 7.28
CA GLN A 85 -10.76 -7.32 6.34
C GLN A 85 -9.58 -6.63 7.02
N PHE A 86 -9.84 -5.59 7.82
CA PHE A 86 -8.81 -4.90 8.61
C PHE A 86 -8.07 -5.88 9.54
N ARG A 87 -8.79 -6.70 10.31
CA ARG A 87 -8.18 -7.71 11.20
C ARG A 87 -7.32 -8.74 10.46
N LYS A 88 -7.71 -9.12 9.23
CA LYS A 88 -6.88 -10.01 8.38
C LYS A 88 -5.59 -9.33 7.96
N ILE A 89 -5.65 -8.07 7.55
CA ILE A 89 -4.48 -7.27 7.15
C ILE A 89 -3.54 -7.06 8.34
N GLU A 90 -4.08 -6.66 9.50
CA GLU A 90 -3.32 -6.50 10.74
C GLU A 90 -2.56 -7.78 11.08
N LYS A 91 -3.25 -8.93 11.09
CA LYS A 91 -2.61 -10.22 11.35
C LYS A 91 -1.49 -10.52 10.36
N ALA A 92 -1.73 -10.33 9.06
CA ALA A 92 -0.72 -10.60 8.03
C ALA A 92 0.53 -9.71 8.19
N MET A 93 0.34 -8.42 8.48
CA MET A 93 1.45 -7.50 8.75
C MET A 93 2.24 -7.86 10.01
N VAL A 94 1.55 -8.25 11.09
CA VAL A 94 2.20 -8.68 12.34
C VAL A 94 2.98 -9.97 12.14
N ASP A 95 2.39 -10.98 11.48
CA ASP A 95 3.05 -12.26 11.18
C ASP A 95 4.28 -12.07 10.27
N ALA A 96 4.21 -11.10 9.34
CA ALA A 96 5.32 -10.74 8.47
C ALA A 96 6.39 -9.86 9.14
N GLY A 97 6.17 -9.42 10.39
CA GLY A 97 7.10 -8.58 11.14
C GLY A 97 7.27 -7.17 10.56
N VAL A 98 6.20 -6.60 9.99
CA VAL A 98 6.21 -5.23 9.45
C VAL A 98 6.53 -4.22 10.56
N ASP A 99 7.43 -3.28 10.28
CA ASP A 99 7.76 -2.19 11.21
C ASP A 99 6.71 -1.08 11.10
N PHE A 100 5.84 -1.00 12.10
CA PHE A 100 4.80 0.02 12.18
C PHE A 100 5.37 1.36 12.66
N LEU A 101 5.11 2.43 11.90
CA LEU A 101 5.29 3.81 12.39
C LEU A 101 4.33 4.12 13.53
N GLU A 102 3.08 3.69 13.38
CA GLU A 102 1.99 3.72 14.36
C GLU A 102 1.27 2.37 14.29
N LYS A 103 1.02 1.75 15.45
CA LYS A 103 0.36 0.44 15.50
C LYS A 103 -1.14 0.60 15.21
N PRO A 104 -1.77 -0.41 14.58
CA PRO A 104 -3.22 -0.42 14.42
C PRO A 104 -3.92 -0.37 15.78
N GLU A 105 -4.91 0.50 15.92
CA GLU A 105 -5.85 0.55 17.05
C GLU A 105 -7.27 0.42 16.49
N ILE A 106 -8.16 -0.29 17.20
CA ILE A 106 -9.58 -0.49 16.83
C ILE A 106 -10.46 0.35 17.75
#